data_AF-A0A550JFL3-F1
#
_entry.id   AF-A0A550JFL3-F1
#
_cell.length_a   1.000
_cell.length_b   1.000
_cell.length_c   1.000
_cell.angle_alpha   90.00
_cell.angle_beta   90.00
_cell.angle_gamma   90.00
#
_symmetry.space_group_name_H-M   'P 1'
#
loop_
_entity.id
_entity.type
_entity.pdbx_description
1 polymer ?
#
loop_
_entity_poly.entity_id
_entity_poly.type
_entity_poly.pdbx_seq_one_letter_code
_entity_poly.pdbx_strand_id
1 'polypeptide(L)'
;MNLFKKPRWHDEILPDLVGTYSGLTVELSGVPCRTAEESNEHRYRFADFGFEFINELHGQLGEFTTVRESLLAKRGISATVNIRDLAPIFVRLTGVPPKSRREYFSDLADAIINAFGKQGLKP
;
A
#
# COMPACT_ATOMS: atom_id res chain seq x y z
N MET A 1 -28.78 28.19 -10.59
CA MET A 1 -27.31 28.06 -10.55
C MET A 1 -26.91 27.57 -9.17
N ASN A 2 -26.84 26.25 -8.96
CA ASN A 2 -26.33 25.72 -7.70
C ASN A 2 -24.82 25.55 -7.84
N LEU A 3 -24.08 26.29 -7.01
CA LEU A 3 -22.65 26.17 -6.84
C LEU A 3 -22.30 24.72 -6.50
N PHE A 4 -21.29 24.16 -7.17
CA PHE A 4 -20.67 22.89 -6.82
C PHE A 4 -20.36 22.88 -5.31
N LYS A 5 -21.16 22.16 -4.52
CA LYS A 5 -20.83 21.91 -3.12
C LYS A 5 -19.52 21.12 -3.13
N LYS A 6 -18.50 21.65 -2.47
CA LYS A 6 -17.23 20.91 -2.33
C LYS A 6 -17.54 19.62 -1.57
N PRO A 7 -17.07 18.45 -2.06
CA PRO A 7 -17.30 17.20 -1.38
C PRO A 7 -16.77 17.30 0.05
N ARG A 8 -17.57 16.86 1.00
CA ARG A 8 -17.16 16.71 2.40
C ARG A 8 -16.41 15.40 2.52
N TRP A 9 -15.25 15.48 3.15
CA TRP A 9 -14.35 14.34 3.33
C TRP A 9 -14.27 14.01 4.80
N HIS A 10 -14.39 12.73 5.13
CA HIS A 10 -14.11 12.23 6.47
C HIS A 10 -12.95 11.24 6.41
N ASP A 11 -12.36 10.97 7.57
CA ASP A 11 -11.31 9.98 7.73
C ASP A 11 -11.93 8.59 7.86
N GLU A 12 -11.29 7.62 7.23
CA GLU A 12 -11.70 6.22 7.24
C GLU A 12 -10.45 5.34 7.22
N ILE A 13 -10.57 4.12 7.76
CA ILE A 13 -9.59 3.05 7.60
C ILE A 13 -10.21 2.04 6.65
N LEU A 14 -9.55 1.80 5.53
CA LEU A 14 -10.06 0.84 4.55
C LEU A 14 -9.97 -0.60 5.08
N PRO A 15 -10.84 -1.51 4.59
CA PRO A 15 -10.66 -2.94 4.74
C PRO A 15 -9.30 -3.41 4.22
N ASP A 16 -8.94 -4.66 4.51
CA ASP A 16 -7.68 -5.23 4.00
C ASP A 16 -7.58 -5.11 2.47
N LEU A 17 -6.49 -4.51 2.00
CA LEU A 17 -6.20 -4.34 0.58
C LEU A 17 -5.27 -5.45 0.12
N VAL A 18 -5.60 -6.08 -1.01
CA VAL A 18 -4.78 -7.16 -1.58
C VAL A 18 -4.41 -6.84 -3.02
N GLY A 19 -3.12 -6.65 -3.25
CA GLY A 19 -2.52 -6.37 -4.54
C GLY A 19 -1.63 -7.51 -5.00
N THR A 20 -1.66 -7.80 -6.30
CA THR A 20 -0.86 -8.88 -6.88
C THR A 20 -0.21 -8.41 -8.17
N TYR A 21 1.08 -8.65 -8.32
CA TYR A 21 1.81 -8.37 -9.56
C TYR A 21 2.97 -9.36 -9.74
N SER A 22 3.13 -9.90 -10.96
CA SER A 22 4.22 -10.83 -11.32
C SER A 22 4.49 -11.99 -10.34
N GLY A 23 3.46 -12.45 -9.63
CA GLY A 23 3.57 -13.53 -8.64
C GLY A 23 3.97 -13.08 -7.22
N LEU A 24 4.20 -11.78 -7.00
CA LEU A 24 4.28 -11.15 -5.69
C LEU A 24 2.87 -10.72 -5.24
N THR A 25 2.54 -11.01 -3.98
CA THR A 25 1.29 -10.58 -3.35
C THR A 25 1.59 -9.69 -2.17
N VAL A 26 0.88 -8.56 -2.08
CA VAL A 26 0.94 -7.59 -1.00
C VAL A 26 -0.43 -7.53 -0.35
N GLU A 27 -0.47 -7.79 0.95
CA GLU A 27 -1.63 -7.58 1.80
C GLU A 27 -1.36 -6.37 2.71
N LEU A 28 -2.28 -5.41 2.74
CA LEU A 28 -2.20 -4.19 3.52
C LEU A 28 -3.39 -4.10 4.47
N SER A 29 -3.13 -3.89 5.75
CA SER A 29 -4.16 -3.72 6.78
C SER A 29 -3.98 -2.39 7.49
N GLY A 30 -5.10 -1.71 7.77
CA GLY A 30 -5.09 -0.44 8.50
C GLY A 30 -4.77 0.78 7.65
N VAL A 31 -5.01 0.75 6.34
CA VAL A 31 -4.67 1.85 5.43
C VAL A 31 -5.63 3.04 5.63
N PRO A 32 -5.14 4.22 6.08
CA PRO A 32 -5.99 5.39 6.27
C PRO A 32 -6.26 6.09 4.94
N CYS A 33 -7.50 6.51 4.72
CA CYS A 33 -7.90 7.29 3.55
C CYS A 33 -8.82 8.45 3.94
N ARG A 34 -9.14 9.28 2.95
CA ARG A 34 -10.29 10.18 3.02
C ARG A 34 -11.37 9.69 2.08
N THR A 35 -12.60 9.63 2.60
CA THR A 35 -13.77 9.19 1.85
C THR A 35 -14.75 10.35 1.70
N ALA A 36 -15.27 10.53 0.49
CA ALA A 36 -16.28 11.55 0.21
C ALA A 36 -17.66 11.08 0.67
N GLU A 37 -18.33 11.88 1.50
CA GLU A 37 -19.65 11.56 2.10
C GLU A 37 -20.74 11.24 1.05
N GLU A 38 -20.62 11.79 -0.15
CA GLU A 38 -21.68 11.77 -1.17
C GLU A 38 -21.43 10.74 -2.28
N SER A 39 -20.16 10.37 -2.53
CA SER A 39 -19.77 9.56 -3.68
C SER A 39 -19.01 8.28 -3.32
N ASN A 40 -18.65 8.08 -2.05
CA ASN A 40 -17.73 7.02 -1.61
C ASN A 40 -16.40 7.03 -2.40
N GLU A 41 -16.00 8.19 -2.91
CA GLU A 41 -14.70 8.32 -3.55
C GLU A 41 -13.61 8.29 -2.48
N HIS A 42 -12.57 7.50 -2.72
CA HIS A 42 -11.41 7.39 -1.83
C HIS A 42 -10.22 8.13 -2.42
N ARG A 43 -9.53 8.86 -1.55
CA ARG A 43 -8.23 9.45 -1.87
C ARG A 43 -7.25 9.26 -0.73
N TYR A 44 -5.98 9.47 -1.04
CA TYR A 44 -4.94 9.48 -0.02
C TYR A 44 -5.25 10.45 1.11
N ARG A 45 -4.79 10.09 2.31
CA ARG A 45 -4.94 10.91 3.51
C ARG A 45 -4.31 12.30 3.33
N PHE A 46 -3.22 12.36 2.59
CA PHE A 46 -2.50 13.56 2.15
C PHE A 46 -1.72 13.27 0.86
N ALA A 47 -1.27 14.31 0.15
CA ALA A 47 -0.70 14.20 -1.19
C ALA A 47 0.55 13.29 -1.27
N ASP A 48 1.44 13.38 -0.28
CA ASP A 48 2.71 12.64 -0.27
C ASP A 48 2.61 11.24 0.35
N PHE A 49 1.41 10.77 0.69
CA PHE A 49 1.19 9.50 1.39
C PHE A 49 1.85 8.31 0.71
N GLY A 50 1.68 8.16 -0.61
CA GLY A 50 2.26 7.03 -1.35
C GLY A 50 3.79 7.04 -1.32
N PHE A 51 4.40 8.23 -1.35
CA PHE A 51 5.85 8.40 -1.27
C PHE A 51 6.38 8.07 0.13
N GLU A 52 5.76 8.62 1.17
CA GLU A 52 6.12 8.31 2.57
C GLU A 52 5.96 6.81 2.87
N PHE A 53 4.87 6.21 2.42
CA PHE A 53 4.59 4.78 2.59
C PHE A 53 5.69 3.90 1.98
N ILE A 54 6.09 4.15 0.73
CA ILE A 54 7.12 3.34 0.05
C ILE A 54 8.49 3.50 0.73
N ASN A 55 8.86 4.73 1.13
CA ASN A 55 10.13 4.98 1.80
C ASN A 55 10.22 4.26 3.15
N GLU A 56 9.17 4.37 3.96
CA GLU A 56 9.10 3.67 5.25
C GLU A 56 9.10 2.15 5.05
N LEU A 57 8.31 1.64 4.09
CA LEU A 57 8.28 0.21 3.78
C LEU A 57 9.66 -0.33 3.38
N HIS A 58 10.39 0.39 2.54
CA HIS A 58 11.76 0.04 2.16
C HIS A 58 12.68 -0.04 3.38
N GLY A 59 12.56 0.89 4.33
CA GLY A 59 13.31 0.87 5.58
C GLY A 59 13.00 -0.35 6.45
N GLN A 60 11.74 -0.82 6.45
CA GLN A 60 11.28 -1.91 7.31
C GLN A 60 11.52 -3.31 6.73
N LEU A 61 11.47 -3.47 5.40
CA LEU A 61 11.68 -4.79 4.76
C LEU A 61 13.12 -5.28 4.85
N GLY A 62 14.08 -4.38 5.08
CA GLY A 62 15.50 -4.71 5.20
C GLY A 62 16.16 -5.09 3.87
N GLU A 63 17.22 -5.89 3.94
CA GLU A 63 18.03 -6.25 2.77
C GLU A 63 17.29 -7.16 1.79
N PHE A 64 17.37 -6.81 0.49
CA PHE A 64 16.69 -7.56 -0.58
C PHE A 64 17.02 -9.06 -0.57
N THR A 65 18.28 -9.42 -0.30
CA THR A 65 18.71 -10.82 -0.27
C THR A 65 17.94 -11.62 0.78
N THR A 66 17.82 -11.09 1.99
CA THR A 66 17.08 -11.71 3.10
C THR A 66 15.60 -11.82 2.78
N VAL A 67 15.02 -10.76 2.20
CA VAL A 67 13.62 -10.77 1.76
C VAL A 67 13.40 -11.88 0.74
N ARG A 68 14.25 -11.92 -0.30
CA ARG A 68 14.15 -12.91 -1.37
C ARG A 68 14.27 -14.33 -0.85
N GLU A 69 15.21 -14.61 0.04
CA GLU A 69 15.39 -15.93 0.65
C GLU A 69 14.16 -16.37 1.45
N SER A 70 13.57 -15.47 2.24
CA SER A 70 12.35 -15.76 3.01
C SER A 70 11.16 -16.09 2.10
N LEU A 71 10.98 -15.31 1.03
CA LEU A 71 9.90 -15.53 0.06
C LEU A 71 10.10 -16.83 -0.73
N LEU A 72 11.34 -17.15 -1.15
CA LEU A 72 11.65 -18.43 -1.80
C LEU A 72 11.40 -19.64 -0.88
N ALA A 73 11.60 -19.47 0.43
CA ALA A 73 11.25 -20.47 1.45
C ALA A 73 9.75 -20.54 1.75
N LYS A 74 8.90 -19.77 1.04
CA LYS A 74 7.44 -19.66 1.23
C LYS A 74 7.03 -19.22 2.63
N ARG A 75 7.89 -18.51 3.35
CA ARG A 75 7.62 -18.07 4.73
C ARG A 75 6.83 -16.76 4.79
N GLY A 76 6.83 -15.99 3.70
CA GLY A 76 6.29 -14.63 3.69
C GLY A 76 7.15 -13.68 4.54
N ILE A 77 6.83 -12.39 4.46
CA ILE A 77 7.48 -11.34 5.23
C ILE A 77 6.41 -10.38 5.71
N SER A 78 6.55 -9.89 6.93
CA SER A 78 5.69 -8.85 7.47
C SER A 78 6.52 -7.64 7.86
N ALA A 79 5.99 -6.46 7.58
CA ALA A 79 6.53 -5.17 7.95
C ALA A 79 5.43 -4.31 8.57
N THR A 80 5.81 -3.38 9.45
CA THR A 80 4.90 -2.39 10.01
C THR A 80 5.37 -1.02 9.57
N VAL A 81 4.57 -0.36 8.74
CA VAL A 81 4.85 0.97 8.20
C VAL A 81 4.25 2.01 9.13
N ASN A 82 5.10 2.88 9.68
CA ASN A 82 4.69 3.93 10.61
C ASN A 82 4.86 5.27 9.91
N ILE A 83 3.74 5.92 9.60
CA ILE A 83 3.73 7.25 9.01
C ILE A 83 3.29 8.24 10.08
N ARG A 84 3.88 9.43 10.11
CA ARG A 84 3.61 10.44 11.14
C ARG A 84 2.12 10.74 11.22
N ASP A 85 1.60 10.84 12.44
CA ASP A 85 0.20 11.18 12.73
C ASP A 85 -0.84 10.19 12.18
N LEU A 86 -0.41 8.96 11.86
CA LEU A 86 -1.28 7.87 11.41
C LEU A 86 -1.12 6.62 12.28
N ALA A 87 -2.16 5.80 12.29
CA ALA A 87 -2.08 4.46 12.84
C ALA A 87 -1.10 3.59 11.99
N PRO A 88 -0.43 2.60 12.61
CA PRO A 88 0.46 1.71 11.87
C PRO A 88 -0.26 0.95 10.76
N ILE A 89 0.38 0.85 9.60
CA ILE A 89 -0.11 0.05 8.48
C ILE A 89 0.68 -1.26 8.46
N PHE A 90 -0.01 -2.38 8.53
CA PHE A 90 0.62 -3.68 8.46
C PHE A 90 0.72 -4.13 7.01
N VAL A 91 1.91 -4.57 6.62
CA VAL A 91 2.21 -5.04 5.27
C VAL A 91 2.65 -6.48 5.36
N ARG A 92 2.03 -7.37 4.58
CA ARG A 92 2.48 -8.75 4.42
C ARG A 92 2.79 -9.00 2.95
N LEU A 93 4.00 -9.49 2.71
CA LEU A 93 4.49 -9.91 1.41
C LEU A 93 4.53 -11.43 1.33
N THR A 94 3.96 -11.98 0.27
CA THR A 94 4.03 -13.41 -0.05
C THR A 94 4.24 -13.61 -1.55
N GLY A 95 4.47 -14.86 -1.95
CA GLY A 95 4.63 -15.22 -3.36
C GLY A 95 6.08 -15.43 -3.78
N VAL A 96 6.34 -15.33 -5.08
CA VAL A 96 7.64 -15.63 -5.68
C VAL A 96 8.32 -14.31 -6.08
N PRO A 97 9.47 -13.98 -5.48
CA PRO A 97 10.18 -12.75 -5.83
C PRO A 97 10.90 -12.93 -7.18
N PRO A 98 11.04 -11.86 -7.97
CA PRO A 98 11.88 -11.88 -9.16
C PRO A 98 13.36 -12.09 -8.81
N LYS A 99 14.17 -12.40 -9.84
CA LYS A 99 15.60 -12.66 -9.65
C LYS A 99 16.40 -11.38 -9.41
N SER A 100 15.98 -10.27 -10.03
CA SER A 100 16.67 -8.99 -9.95
C SER A 100 16.12 -8.12 -8.83
N ARG A 101 17.02 -7.44 -8.10
CA ARG A 101 16.66 -6.43 -7.08
C ARG A 101 15.83 -5.30 -7.68
N ARG A 102 16.17 -4.86 -8.89
CA ARG A 102 15.46 -3.76 -9.56
C ARG A 102 14.04 -4.18 -9.95
N GLU A 103 13.89 -5.38 -10.49
CA GLU A 103 12.58 -5.95 -10.82
C GLU A 103 11.73 -6.11 -9.56
N TYR A 104 12.32 -6.57 -8.46
CA TYR A 104 11.61 -6.71 -7.19
C TYR A 104 10.96 -5.41 -6.71
N PHE A 105 11.70 -4.29 -6.74
CA PHE A 105 11.13 -3.01 -6.32
C PHE A 105 10.07 -2.50 -7.30
N SER A 106 10.23 -2.77 -8.60
CA SER A 106 9.19 -2.46 -9.60
C SER A 106 7.92 -3.26 -9.32
N ASP A 107 8.05 -4.59 -9.19
CA ASP A 107 6.93 -5.50 -8.96
C ASP A 107 6.23 -5.20 -7.62
N LEU A 108 6.99 -4.83 -6.58
CA LEU A 108 6.45 -4.40 -5.30
C LEU A 108 5.61 -3.12 -5.44
N ALA A 109 6.14 -2.11 -6.13
CA ALA A 109 5.41 -0.87 -6.38
C ALA A 109 4.13 -1.13 -7.17
N ASP A 110 4.19 -1.95 -8.23
CA ASP A 110 3.05 -2.30 -9.04
C ASP A 110 2.00 -3.11 -8.25
N ALA A 111 2.41 -4.01 -7.37
CA ALA A 111 1.51 -4.73 -6.48
C ALA A 111 0.81 -3.80 -5.47
N ILE A 112 1.52 -2.81 -4.91
CA ILE A 112 0.93 -1.80 -4.01
C ILE A 112 -0.07 -0.91 -4.76
N ILE A 113 0.30 -0.43 -5.96
CA ILE A 113 -0.59 0.35 -6.83
C ILE A 113 -1.83 -0.47 -7.18
N ASN A 114 -1.67 -1.77 -7.46
CA ASN A 114 -2.79 -2.68 -7.69
C ASN A 114 -3.70 -2.80 -6.46
N ALA A 115 -3.13 -2.91 -5.25
CA ALA A 115 -3.90 -2.98 -4.00
C ALA A 115 -4.74 -1.71 -3.79
N PHE A 116 -4.13 -0.54 -3.94
CA PHE A 116 -4.81 0.76 -3.83
C PHE A 116 -5.87 0.94 -4.92
N GLY A 117 -5.52 0.67 -6.17
CA GLY A 117 -6.40 0.84 -7.32
C GLY A 117 -7.68 0.00 -7.24
N LYS A 118 -7.61 -1.24 -6.73
CA LYS A 118 -8.81 -2.09 -6.53
C LYS A 118 -9.83 -1.49 -5.57
N GLN A 119 -9.36 -0.66 -4.64
CA GLN A 119 -10.19 -0.04 -3.60
C GLN A 119 -10.51 1.41 -3.95
N GLY A 120 -10.25 1.82 -5.19
CA GLY A 120 -10.55 3.16 -5.68
C GLY A 120 -9.68 4.26 -5.08
N LEU A 121 -8.63 3.91 -4.32
CA LEU A 121 -7.65 4.85 -3.81
C LEU A 121 -6.89 5.45 -4.99
N LYS A 122 -7.11 6.74 -5.19
CA LYS A 122 -6.38 7.53 -6.18
C LYS A 122 -5.49 8.57 -5.47
N PRO A 123 -4.36 8.95 -6.09
CA PRO A 123 -3.59 10.12 -5.69
C PRO A 123 -4.45 11.39 -5.62
#